data_AF-A0A1G2DGJ8-F1
#
_entry.id   AF-A0A1G2DGJ8-F1
#
_cell.length_a   1.000
_cell.length_b   1.000
_cell.length_c   1.000
_cell.angle_alpha   90.00
_cell.angle_beta   90.00
_cell.angle_gamma   90.00
#
_symmetry.space_group_name_H-M   'P 1'
#
loop_
_entity.id
_entity.type
_entity.pdbx_description
1 polymer ?
#
loop_
_entity_poly.entity_id
_entity_poly.type
_entity_poly.pdbx_seq_one_letter_code
_entity_poly.pdbx_strand_id
1 'polypeptide(L)'
;MKVVLGFSCGYRNKEEPGLSNEAMARTIQHLNPDVVSVQIQIGLALRKLGIVPNHEVSQHRKPNRHYVDTEEVARQMLVFLSEQGLQNETVLVVAHPLHMPRCINVFRKLSIQSTIHGIYAIVPCDSQSAHFWTRAPFLIRAHEILGFPIFLLRGYYNTTA
;
A
#
# COMPACT_ATOMS: atom_id res chain seq x y z
N MET A 1 10.03 17.83 -0.24
CA MET A 1 9.18 17.37 -1.37
C MET A 1 8.13 16.40 -0.83
N LYS A 2 6.97 16.24 -1.46
CA LYS A 2 5.88 15.38 -0.97
C LYS A 2 5.83 14.08 -1.75
N VAL A 3 6.28 13.00 -1.11
CA VAL A 3 6.28 11.64 -1.67
C VAL A 3 5.14 10.83 -1.09
N VAL A 4 4.36 10.16 -1.94
CA VAL A 4 3.23 9.31 -1.54
C VAL A 4 3.43 7.87 -1.98
N LEU A 5 3.28 6.94 -1.03
CA LEU A 5 3.32 5.49 -1.26
C LEU A 5 1.93 4.86 -0.98
N GLY A 6 1.36 4.15 -1.95
CA GLY A 6 -0.01 3.62 -1.87
C GLY A 6 -0.13 2.09 -1.89
N PHE A 7 -0.75 1.51 -0.86
CA PHE A 7 -1.03 0.07 -0.75
C PHE A 7 -2.50 -0.23 -1.05
N SER A 8 -2.75 -1.07 -2.04
CA SER A 8 -4.09 -1.42 -2.53
C SER A 8 -4.80 -2.47 -1.69
N CYS A 9 -6.11 -2.61 -1.90
CA CYS A 9 -6.94 -3.68 -1.34
C CYS A 9 -7.31 -4.77 -2.36
N GLY A 10 -6.53 -4.91 -3.44
CA GLY A 10 -6.81 -5.83 -4.54
C GLY A 10 -7.81 -5.28 -5.56
N TYR A 11 -8.12 -6.07 -6.59
CA TYR A 11 -9.05 -5.70 -7.66
C TYR A 11 -10.50 -5.93 -7.28
N ARG A 12 -11.43 -5.21 -7.93
CA ARG A 12 -12.79 -5.67 -8.16
C ARG A 12 -12.81 -6.50 -9.44
N ASN A 13 -13.32 -7.73 -9.38
CA ASN A 13 -13.48 -8.62 -10.54
C ASN A 13 -12.23 -8.73 -11.45
N LYS A 14 -11.02 -8.68 -10.88
CA LYS A 14 -9.69 -8.79 -11.54
C LYS A 14 -9.27 -7.65 -12.49
N GLU A 15 -10.16 -6.76 -12.89
CA GLU A 15 -9.85 -5.75 -13.92
C GLU A 15 -10.06 -4.32 -13.45
N GLU A 16 -10.94 -4.09 -12.47
CA GLU A 16 -11.32 -2.74 -12.05
C GLU A 16 -10.73 -2.38 -10.68
N PRO A 17 -10.42 -1.08 -10.46
CA PRO A 17 -10.21 -0.60 -9.11
C PRO A 17 -11.52 -0.73 -8.32
N GLY A 18 -11.47 -1.38 -7.16
CA GLY A 18 -12.57 -1.34 -6.21
C GLY A 18 -12.70 -0.01 -5.44
N LEU A 19 -13.80 0.17 -4.70
CA LEU A 19 -14.12 1.40 -3.95
C LEU A 19 -12.98 1.84 -3.03
N SER A 20 -12.30 0.89 -2.39
CA SER A 20 -11.16 1.16 -1.52
C SER A 20 -10.04 1.87 -2.29
N ASN A 21 -9.70 1.38 -3.48
CA ASN A 21 -8.61 1.95 -4.29
C ASN A 21 -9.01 3.31 -4.87
N GLU A 22 -10.27 3.50 -5.23
CA GLU A 22 -10.80 4.79 -5.68
C GLU A 22 -10.75 5.84 -4.56
N ALA A 23 -11.13 5.48 -3.33
CA ALA A 23 -11.03 6.37 -2.18
C ALA A 23 -9.57 6.72 -1.84
N MET A 24 -8.67 5.74 -1.93
CA MET A 24 -7.23 5.99 -1.78
C MET A 24 -6.70 6.91 -2.88
N ALA A 25 -7.07 6.70 -4.15
CA ALA A 25 -6.68 7.57 -5.25
C ALA A 25 -7.17 9.01 -5.07
N ARG A 26 -8.41 9.22 -4.61
CA ARG A 26 -8.92 10.55 -4.25
C ARG A 26 -8.12 11.15 -3.10
N THR A 27 -7.77 10.36 -2.09
CA THR A 27 -6.92 10.84 -0.98
C THR A 27 -5.57 11.33 -1.52
N ILE A 28 -4.93 10.56 -2.39
CA ILE A 28 -3.66 10.92 -3.05
C ILE A 28 -3.82 12.22 -3.87
N GLN A 29 -4.90 12.35 -4.64
CA GLN A 29 -5.20 13.59 -5.38
C GLN A 29 -5.27 14.81 -4.45
N HIS A 30 -6.00 14.72 -3.34
CA HIS A 30 -6.12 15.83 -2.37
C HIS A 30 -4.78 16.16 -1.70
N LEU A 31 -3.91 15.17 -1.51
CA LEU A 31 -2.58 15.42 -0.97
C LEU A 31 -1.72 16.23 -1.94
N ASN A 32 -2.03 16.26 -3.24
CA ASN A 32 -1.24 16.93 -4.29
C ASN A 32 0.27 16.66 -4.16
N PRO A 33 0.71 15.40 -4.34
CA PRO A 33 2.11 14.99 -4.21
C PRO A 33 2.95 15.33 -5.44
N ASP A 34 4.25 15.50 -5.20
CA ASP A 34 5.26 15.67 -6.25
C ASP A 34 5.65 14.31 -6.86
N VAL A 35 5.67 13.27 -6.03
CA VAL A 35 6.06 11.90 -6.42
C VAL A 35 5.08 10.88 -5.87
N VAL A 36 4.63 9.96 -6.72
CA VAL A 36 3.63 8.93 -6.41
C VAL A 36 4.11 7.56 -6.84
N SER A 37 4.18 6.63 -5.89
CA SER A 37 4.45 5.21 -6.15
C SER A 37 3.36 4.37 -5.50
N VAL A 38 2.64 3.58 -6.29
CA VAL A 38 1.43 2.88 -5.82
C VAL A 38 1.37 1.46 -6.37
N GLN A 39 0.52 0.62 -5.79
CA GLN A 39 0.12 -0.61 -6.49
C GLN A 39 -0.82 -0.29 -7.67
N ILE A 40 -0.75 -1.12 -8.71
CA ILE A 40 -1.46 -0.93 -9.98
C ILE A 40 -2.95 -0.61 -9.83
N GLN A 41 -3.65 -1.20 -8.85
CA GLN A 41 -5.08 -0.96 -8.65
C GLN A 41 -5.38 0.47 -8.24
N ILE A 42 -4.52 1.10 -7.43
CA ILE A 42 -4.63 2.53 -7.13
C ILE A 42 -4.20 3.34 -8.35
N GLY A 43 -3.18 2.89 -9.09
CA GLY A 43 -2.73 3.52 -10.33
C GLY A 43 -3.84 3.63 -11.38
N LEU A 44 -4.62 2.57 -11.59
CA LEU A 44 -5.81 2.58 -12.45
C LEU A 44 -6.83 3.63 -11.99
N ALA A 45 -7.10 3.72 -10.69
CA ALA A 45 -8.01 4.72 -10.15
C ALA A 45 -7.47 6.15 -10.29
N LEU A 46 -6.16 6.37 -10.13
CA LEU A 46 -5.51 7.67 -10.34
C LEU A 46 -5.60 8.12 -11.80
N ARG A 47 -5.41 7.21 -12.76
CA ARG A 47 -5.54 7.52 -14.20
C ARG A 47 -6.95 7.97 -14.56
N LYS A 48 -8.00 7.39 -13.93
CA LYS A 48 -9.39 7.87 -14.08
C LYS A 48 -9.59 9.30 -13.56
N LEU A 49 -8.73 9.77 -12.65
CA LEU A 49 -8.70 11.14 -12.13
C LEU A 49 -7.74 12.06 -12.89
N GLY A 50 -7.14 11.59 -13.99
CA GLY A 50 -6.16 12.35 -14.79
C GLY A 50 -4.75 12.42 -14.19
N ILE A 51 -4.43 11.57 -13.21
CA ILE A 51 -3.11 11.51 -12.54
C ILE A 51 -2.36 10.27 -13.00
N VAL A 52 -1.11 10.44 -13.43
CA VAL A 52 -0.22 9.33 -13.80
C VAL A 52 0.78 9.10 -12.65
N PRO A 53 0.81 7.90 -12.03
CA PRO A 53 1.82 7.61 -11.02
C PRO A 53 3.23 7.59 -11.61
N ASN A 54 4.23 8.01 -10.84
CA ASN A 54 5.64 7.90 -11.23
C ASN A 54 6.12 6.44 -11.23
N HIS A 55 5.53 5.60 -10.40
CA HIS A 55 5.85 4.17 -10.32
C HIS A 55 4.62 3.34 -9.93
N GLU A 56 4.49 2.16 -10.54
CA GLU A 56 3.41 1.22 -10.27
C GLU A 56 3.95 -0.19 -9.98
N VAL A 57 3.61 -0.73 -8.82
CA VAL A 57 3.87 -2.12 -8.45
C VAL A 57 2.73 -2.99 -8.98
N SER A 58 3.02 -3.85 -9.96
CA SER A 58 2.03 -4.73 -10.58
C SER A 58 2.36 -6.22 -10.46
N GLN A 59 3.64 -6.57 -10.35
CA GLN A 59 4.11 -7.95 -10.36
C GLN A 59 5.13 -8.19 -9.25
N HIS A 60 5.33 -9.45 -8.88
CA HIS A 60 6.33 -9.85 -7.90
C HIS A 60 7.71 -9.86 -8.58
N ARG A 61 8.79 -9.39 -7.92
CA ARG A 61 10.14 -9.37 -8.52
C ARG A 61 10.71 -10.76 -8.85
N LYS A 62 10.30 -11.78 -8.10
CA LYS A 62 10.65 -13.19 -8.38
C LYS A 62 9.67 -13.81 -9.39
N PRO A 63 10.15 -14.36 -10.52
CA PRO A 63 9.30 -14.82 -11.63
C PRO A 63 8.40 -16.02 -11.30
N ASN A 64 8.74 -16.80 -10.26
CA ASN A 64 7.97 -17.97 -9.83
C ASN A 64 6.96 -17.66 -8.71
N ARG A 65 6.68 -16.38 -8.44
CA ARG A 65 5.70 -15.96 -7.43
C ARG A 65 4.68 -15.02 -8.07
N HIS A 66 3.41 -15.30 -7.80
CA HIS A 66 2.30 -14.49 -8.32
C HIS A 66 1.74 -13.53 -7.27
N TYR A 67 1.88 -13.87 -5.98
CA TYR A 67 1.33 -13.06 -4.90
C TYR A 67 2.27 -11.94 -4.51
N VAL A 68 1.81 -10.70 -4.63
CA VAL A 68 2.53 -9.48 -4.25
C VAL A 68 2.05 -9.06 -2.86
N ASP A 69 2.77 -9.49 -1.83
CA ASP A 69 2.44 -9.16 -0.44
C ASP A 69 2.95 -7.76 -0.03
N THR A 70 2.53 -7.28 1.15
CA THR A 70 2.89 -5.94 1.64
C THR A 70 4.41 -5.72 1.69
N GLU A 71 5.19 -6.74 2.05
CA GLU A 71 6.65 -6.63 2.11
C GLU A 71 7.27 -6.50 0.71
N GLU A 72 6.79 -7.27 -0.25
CA GLU A 72 7.26 -7.16 -1.62
C GLU A 72 6.90 -5.80 -2.24
N VAL A 73 5.68 -5.29 -2.02
CA VAL A 73 5.29 -3.93 -2.45
C VAL A 73 6.23 -2.89 -1.86
N ALA A 74 6.43 -2.93 -0.54
CA ALA A 74 7.27 -1.97 0.15
C ALA A 74 8.73 -2.02 -0.33
N ARG A 75 9.26 -3.21 -0.62
CA ARG A 75 10.62 -3.36 -1.17
C ARG A 75 10.75 -2.79 -2.57
N GLN A 76 9.76 -2.97 -3.44
CA GLN A 76 9.78 -2.38 -4.78
C GLN A 76 9.67 -0.86 -4.72
N MET A 77 8.79 -0.32 -3.88
CA MET A 77 8.68 1.12 -3.64
C MET A 77 10.00 1.71 -3.11
N LEU A 78 10.70 0.97 -2.25
CA LEU A 78 12.01 1.38 -1.74
C LEU A 78 13.09 1.47 -2.80
N VAL A 79 13.15 0.46 -3.68
CA VAL A 79 14.08 0.49 -4.82
C VAL A 79 13.81 1.73 -5.66
N PHE A 80 12.53 1.99 -5.98
CA PHE A 80 12.13 3.21 -6.67
C PHE A 80 12.58 4.49 -5.95
N LEU A 81 12.37 4.60 -4.62
CA LEU A 81 12.82 5.78 -3.87
C LEU A 81 14.34 5.96 -3.93
N SER A 82 15.10 4.87 -3.84
CA SER A 82 16.56 4.91 -3.91
C SER A 82 17.06 5.35 -5.29
N GLU A 83 16.47 4.80 -6.37
CA GLU A 83 16.78 5.17 -7.75
C GLU A 83 16.46 6.63 -8.06
N GLN A 84 15.46 7.21 -7.39
CA GLN A 84 15.11 8.63 -7.48
C GLN A 84 15.89 9.53 -6.50
N GLY A 85 16.75 8.97 -5.64
CA GLY A 85 17.49 9.74 -4.64
C GLY A 85 16.65 10.26 -3.46
N LEU A 86 15.49 9.66 -3.19
CA LEU A 86 14.45 10.15 -2.26
C LEU A 86 14.41 9.41 -0.91
N GLN A 87 15.44 8.64 -0.62
CA GLN A 87 15.52 7.75 0.56
C GLN A 87 15.52 8.46 1.92
N ASN A 88 15.74 9.77 1.95
CA ASN A 88 15.72 10.61 3.16
C ASN A 88 14.49 11.53 3.25
N GLU A 89 13.61 11.54 2.26
CA GLU A 89 12.47 12.45 2.22
C GLU A 89 11.35 11.97 3.15
N THR A 90 10.44 12.87 3.53
CA THR A 90 9.21 12.48 4.23
C THR A 90 8.27 11.75 3.28
N VAL A 91 7.79 10.58 3.71
CA VAL A 91 6.92 9.71 2.92
C VAL A 91 5.55 9.61 3.58
N LEU A 92 4.52 9.93 2.80
CA LEU A 92 3.12 9.77 3.19
C LEU A 92 2.62 8.41 2.69
N VAL A 93 2.18 7.56 3.60
CA VAL A 93 1.63 6.24 3.26
C VAL A 93 0.12 6.32 3.20
N VAL A 94 -0.45 5.90 2.08
CA VAL A 94 -1.90 5.76 1.87
C VAL A 94 -2.22 4.28 1.80
N ALA A 95 -3.08 3.82 2.69
CA ALA A 95 -3.56 2.45 2.76
C ALA A 95 -4.93 2.44 3.44
N HIS A 96 -5.65 1.32 3.34
CA HIS A 96 -6.85 1.13 4.14
C HIS A 96 -6.51 1.24 5.64
N PRO A 97 -7.32 1.92 6.49
CA PRO A 97 -6.99 2.15 7.90
C PRO A 97 -6.66 0.87 8.69
N LEU A 98 -7.41 -0.21 8.43
CA LEU A 98 -7.16 -1.52 9.06
C LEU A 98 -5.88 -2.22 8.58
N HIS A 99 -5.37 -1.86 7.40
CA HIS A 99 -4.12 -2.39 6.84
C HIS A 99 -2.89 -1.50 7.21
N MET A 100 -3.12 -0.20 7.45
CA MET A 100 -2.07 0.79 7.72
C MET A 100 -1.01 0.36 8.74
N PRO A 101 -1.35 -0.25 9.91
CA PRO A 101 -0.34 -0.67 10.88
C PRO A 101 0.70 -1.62 10.30
N ARG A 102 0.27 -2.59 9.47
CA ARG A 102 1.17 -3.54 8.80
C ARG A 102 2.08 -2.82 7.81
N CYS A 103 1.56 -1.87 7.03
CA CYS A 103 2.36 -1.11 6.05
C CYS A 103 3.47 -0.31 6.74
N ILE A 104 3.15 0.42 7.81
CA ILE A 104 4.12 1.20 8.58
C ILE A 104 5.20 0.29 9.16
N ASN A 105 4.81 -0.85 9.73
CA ASN A 105 5.73 -1.79 10.34
C ASN A 105 6.67 -2.48 9.35
N VAL A 106 6.16 -2.83 8.17
CA VAL A 106 7.01 -3.32 7.07
C VAL A 106 8.05 -2.27 6.70
N PHE A 107 7.68 -0.99 6.58
CA PHE A 107 8.64 0.06 6.29
C PHE A 107 9.68 0.27 7.39
N ARG A 108 9.28 0.21 8.67
CA ARG A 108 10.22 0.25 9.80
C ARG A 108 11.22 -0.90 9.73
N LYS A 109 10.75 -2.13 9.48
CA LYS A 109 11.60 -3.32 9.31
C LYS A 109 12.60 -3.18 8.17
N LEU A 110 12.22 -2.50 7.10
CA LEU A 110 13.08 -2.28 5.94
C LEU A 110 14.07 -1.12 6.14
N SER A 111 14.15 -0.56 7.36
CA SER A 111 15.07 0.51 7.75
C SER A 111 14.99 1.73 6.83
N ILE A 112 13.77 2.10 6.43
CA ILE A 112 13.56 3.33 5.67
C ILE A 112 14.01 4.52 6.51
N GLN A 113 14.93 5.33 5.96
CA GLN A 113 15.39 6.58 6.60
C GLN A 113 14.34 7.69 6.51
N SER A 114 13.40 7.60 5.57
CA SER A 114 12.22 8.47 5.48
C SER A 114 11.37 8.47 6.74
N THR A 115 10.90 9.66 7.12
CA THR A 115 9.81 9.79 8.10
C THR A 115 8.52 9.30 7.48
N ILE A 116 7.94 8.22 8.04
CA ILE A 116 6.71 7.60 7.56
C ILE A 116 5.49 8.17 8.27
N HIS A 117 4.57 8.78 7.53
CA HIS A 117 3.26 9.23 8.06
C HIS A 117 2.12 8.48 7.39
N GLY A 118 1.33 7.74 8.18
CA GLY A 118 0.09 7.14 7.70
C GLY A 118 -1.01 8.19 7.51
N ILE A 119 -1.63 8.22 6.33
CA ILE A 119 -2.77 9.07 6.04
C ILE A 119 -4.05 8.29 6.34
N TYR A 120 -4.75 8.70 7.39
CA TYR A 120 -6.00 8.09 7.83
C TYR A 120 -7.19 8.77 7.17
N ALA A 121 -7.52 8.33 5.95
CA ALA A 121 -8.75 8.70 5.28
C ALA A 121 -9.84 7.64 5.52
N ILE A 122 -11.10 8.02 5.32
CA ILE A 122 -12.21 7.05 5.27
C ILE A 122 -12.08 6.27 3.96
N VAL A 123 -11.62 5.01 4.07
CA VAL A 123 -11.51 4.09 2.95
C VAL A 123 -12.60 3.02 3.12
N PRO A 124 -13.63 2.98 2.25
CA PRO A 124 -14.66 1.96 2.34
C PRO A 124 -14.10 0.59 1.93
N CYS A 125 -14.68 -0.48 2.47
CA CYS A 125 -14.50 -1.81 1.91
C CYS A 125 -15.28 -1.94 0.59
N ASP A 126 -14.87 -2.87 -0.27
CA ASP A 126 -15.59 -3.18 -1.51
C ASP A 126 -16.17 -4.59 -1.44
N SER A 127 -17.49 -4.70 -1.33
CA SER A 127 -18.20 -5.98 -1.25
C SER A 127 -17.98 -6.89 -2.47
N GLN A 128 -17.56 -6.32 -3.60
CA GLN A 128 -17.23 -7.03 -4.85
C GLN A 128 -15.72 -7.24 -5.03
N SER A 129 -14.91 -6.99 -4.01
CA SER A 129 -13.47 -7.25 -4.08
C SER A 129 -13.17 -8.72 -4.42
N ALA A 130 -12.15 -8.93 -5.25
CA ALA A 130 -11.61 -10.25 -5.55
C ALA A 130 -10.99 -10.91 -4.30
N HIS A 131 -10.46 -10.11 -3.37
CA HIS A 131 -10.01 -10.59 -2.08
C HIS A 131 -11.19 -10.63 -1.11
N PHE A 132 -11.68 -11.83 -0.78
CA PHE A 132 -12.86 -11.99 0.08
C PHE A 132 -12.71 -11.23 1.40
N TRP A 133 -11.49 -11.18 1.95
CA TRP A 133 -11.21 -10.55 3.23
C TRP A 133 -11.23 -9.03 3.18
N THR A 134 -11.21 -8.37 2.00
CA THR A 134 -11.39 -6.92 1.87
C THR A 134 -12.83 -6.47 1.62
N ARG A 135 -13.78 -7.41 1.66
CA ARG A 135 -15.21 -7.14 1.40
C ARG A 135 -15.96 -6.48 2.55
N ALA A 136 -15.46 -6.60 3.77
CA ALA A 136 -16.07 -6.00 4.95
C ALA A 136 -15.02 -5.67 6.02
N PRO A 137 -15.24 -4.65 6.86
CA PRO A 137 -14.27 -4.24 7.87
C PRO A 137 -13.87 -5.36 8.84
N PHE A 138 -14.85 -6.16 9.31
CA PHE A 138 -14.58 -7.26 10.24
C PHE A 138 -13.74 -8.39 9.59
N LEU A 139 -13.88 -8.60 8.28
CA LEU A 139 -13.09 -9.60 7.54
C LEU A 139 -11.62 -9.16 7.40
N ILE A 140 -11.38 -7.87 7.13
CA ILE A 140 -10.01 -7.33 7.11
C ILE A 140 -9.40 -7.49 8.49
N ARG A 141 -10.15 -7.11 9.53
CA ARG A 141 -9.68 -7.22 10.91
C ARG A 141 -9.34 -8.68 11.27
N ALA A 142 -10.21 -9.62 10.91
CA ALA A 142 -9.96 -11.05 11.11
C ALA A 142 -8.71 -11.52 10.36
N HIS A 143 -8.54 -11.11 9.10
CA HIS A 143 -7.35 -11.44 8.32
C HIS A 143 -6.05 -10.91 8.94
N GLU A 144 -6.04 -9.65 9.41
CA GLU A 144 -4.87 -9.08 10.10
C GLU A 144 -4.56 -9.81 11.42
N ILE A 145 -5.58 -10.20 12.19
CA ILE A 145 -5.41 -10.96 13.44
C ILE A 145 -4.89 -12.36 13.17
N LEU A 146 -5.48 -13.08 12.22
CA LEU A 146 -5.07 -14.45 11.89
C LEU A 146 -3.69 -14.49 11.22
N GLY A 147 -3.31 -13.44 10.48
CA GLY A 147 -1.97 -13.28 9.92
C GLY A 147 -0.92 -12.92 10.96
N PHE A 148 -1.32 -12.46 12.15
CA PHE A 148 -0.41 -11.96 13.19
C PHE A 148 0.73 -12.92 13.57
N PRO A 149 0.53 -14.24 13.75
CA PRO A 149 1.63 -15.16 14.05
C PRO A 149 2.68 -15.21 12.93
N ILE A 150 2.23 -15.21 11.66
CA ILE A 150 3.13 -15.17 10.50
C ILE A 150 3.87 -13.83 10.48
N PHE A 151 3.19 -12.74 10.78
CA PHE A 151 3.78 -11.40 10.84
C PHE A 151 4.82 -11.26 11.96
N LEU A 152 4.58 -11.88 13.12
CA LEU A 152 5.55 -11.98 14.21
C LEU A 152 6.78 -12.77 13.79
N LEU A 153 6.61 -13.95 13.19
CA LEU A 153 7.72 -14.77 12.68
C LEU A 153 8.53 -14.03 11.60
N ARG A 154 7.87 -13.19 10.81
CA ARG A 154 8.51 -12.32 9.83
C ARG A 154 9.10 -11.04 10.45
N GLY A 155 8.98 -10.82 11.75
CA GLY A 155 9.56 -9.68 12.47
C GLY A 155 8.85 -8.34 12.22
N TYR A 156 7.59 -8.33 11.78
CA TYR A 156 6.85 -7.07 11.54
C TYR A 156 6.48 -6.36 12.85
N TYR A 157 6.42 -7.06 13.98
CA TYR A 157 5.99 -6.51 15.26
C TYR A 157 7.04 -6.63 16.37
N ASN A 158 8.29 -6.99 16.04
CA ASN A 158 9.36 -7.07 17.03
C ASN A 158 9.89 -5.65 17.33
N THR A 159 9.52 -5.15 18.50
CA THR A 159 10.02 -3.91 19.11
C THR A 159 11.33 -4.21 19.84
N THR A 160 12.41 -4.46 19.11
CA THR A 160 13.74 -4.20 19.67
C THR A 160 14.20 -2.90 19.03
N ALA A 161 14.04 -1.83 19.81
CA ALA A 161 14.61 -0.52 19.57
C ALA A 161 16.15 -0.59 19.61
#